data_AF-A0A7X7VZP2-F1
#
_entry.id   AF-A0A7X7VZP2-F1
#
_cell.length_a   1.000
_cell.length_b   1.000
_cell.length_c   1.000
_cell.angle_alpha   90.00
_cell.angle_beta   90.00
_cell.angle_gamma   90.00
#
_symmetry.space_group_name_H-M   'P 1'
#
loop_
_entity.id
_entity.type
_entity.pdbx_description
1 polymer ?
#
loop_
_entity_poly.entity_id
_entity_poly.type
_entity_poly.pdbx_seq_one_letter_code
_entity_poly.pdbx_strand_id
1 'polypeptide(L)'
;MSVDAVTYQKTIEQIIRENESRIGSRDTGELGKDDFLNLLVTSLRYQDPLNPTDDKEFIAQMAQFSALEQMQNLNTSFTATKAYSLLGKSIVAYVKDHSTGEVTEVAGDVTSVTYSGGKYYVVVRGREVPVEDIIEVTEGTYSSWSNLAQFTGLIGSLVNGIVYNPLDGDMIKVSGTVRSLQRGIYEDYAVLDGVSVEIAGLNTAIKTTDVEYVRNRLITAHENGEYIDIVIRDSSTGKRVPVTAKIASLEFDDRGGIKAVLNEVHVPLDSITNIRKPSEGNGGGNGTGAPGGTDDGPPQAGGNGADAVDDSEGTPADGQDGDGDGN
;
A
#
# COMPACT_ATOMS: atom_id res chain seq x y z
N MET A 1 -47.04 35.83 -25.11
CA MET A 1 -46.34 36.12 -23.83
C MET A 1 -46.05 34.76 -23.21
N SER A 2 -44.86 34.22 -23.46
CA SER A 2 -43.63 34.29 -22.63
C SER A 2 -43.82 33.76 -21.21
N VAL A 3 -43.04 32.71 -20.95
CA VAL A 3 -42.85 31.94 -19.71
C VAL A 3 -42.41 32.83 -18.55
N ASP A 4 -42.52 32.32 -17.32
CA ASP A 4 -41.30 32.17 -16.51
C ASP A 4 -41.46 31.06 -15.47
N ALA A 5 -40.50 30.14 -15.52
CA ALA A 5 -40.34 29.01 -14.64
C ALA A 5 -39.78 29.48 -13.30
N VAL A 6 -40.44 29.10 -12.20
CA VAL A 6 -39.93 29.35 -10.85
C VAL A 6 -38.80 28.35 -10.59
N THR A 7 -37.57 28.86 -10.68
CA THR A 7 -36.34 28.15 -10.32
C THR A 7 -36.29 27.94 -8.81
N TYR A 8 -36.36 26.68 -8.37
CA TYR A 8 -36.11 26.30 -6.98
C TYR A 8 -34.61 26.39 -6.69
N GLN A 9 -34.11 27.56 -6.30
CA GLN A 9 -32.77 27.68 -5.72
C GLN A 9 -32.82 27.20 -4.27
N LYS A 10 -32.05 26.15 -3.96
CA LYS A 10 -31.83 25.70 -2.59
C LYS A 10 -31.13 26.81 -1.81
N THR A 11 -31.56 27.03 -0.58
CA THR A 11 -30.91 27.99 0.32
C THR A 11 -29.55 27.47 0.77
N ILE A 12 -28.63 28.38 1.11
CA ILE A 12 -27.28 28.03 1.59
C ILE A 12 -27.35 27.11 2.82
N GLU A 13 -28.31 27.34 3.71
CA GLU A 13 -28.58 26.49 4.88
C GLU A 13 -29.01 25.06 4.53
N GLN A 14 -29.67 24.87 3.39
CA GLN A 14 -30.05 23.54 2.90
C GLN A 14 -28.87 22.81 2.27
N ILE A 15 -27.96 23.54 1.62
CA ILE A 15 -26.74 22.97 1.03
C ILE A 15 -25.77 22.55 2.14
N ILE A 16 -25.63 23.37 3.19
CA ILE A 16 -24.78 23.05 4.36
C ILE A 16 -25.29 21.79 5.08
N ARG A 17 -26.60 21.70 5.37
CA ARG A 17 -27.20 20.51 6.00
C ARG A 17 -27.07 19.24 5.15
N GLU A 18 -27.18 19.38 3.83
CA GLU A 18 -27.00 18.25 2.92
C GLU A 18 -25.55 17.75 2.93
N ASN A 19 -24.57 18.66 3.09
CA ASN A 19 -23.15 18.30 3.21
C ASN A 19 -22.79 17.74 4.60
N GLU A 20 -23.35 18.24 5.69
CA GLU A 20 -23.14 17.69 7.04
C GLU A 20 -23.57 16.21 7.14
N SER A 21 -24.66 15.83 6.47
CA SER A 21 -25.12 14.44 6.41
C SER A 21 -24.18 13.49 5.64
N ARG A 22 -23.26 14.04 4.83
CA ARG A 22 -22.25 13.29 4.06
C ARG A 22 -20.89 13.21 4.76
N ILE A 23 -20.64 14.07 5.75
CA ILE A 23 -19.37 14.18 6.48
C ILE A 23 -19.26 13.15 7.61
N GLY A 24 -20.37 12.60 8.12
CA GLY A 24 -20.38 11.61 9.22
C GLY A 24 -19.76 10.24 8.92
N SER A 25 -19.14 10.01 7.75
CA SER A 25 -18.60 8.70 7.35
C SER A 25 -17.30 8.76 6.51
N ARG A 26 -16.58 9.89 6.44
CA ARG A 26 -15.32 9.97 5.65
C ARG A 26 -14.17 10.54 6.45
N ASP A 27 -13.02 9.87 6.32
CA ASP A 27 -11.73 10.23 6.91
C ASP A 27 -11.35 11.67 6.56
N THR A 28 -11.10 12.49 7.58
CA THR A 28 -11.23 13.95 7.54
C THR A 28 -9.98 14.71 7.07
N GLY A 29 -8.90 14.03 6.70
CA GLY A 29 -7.61 14.68 6.38
C GLY A 29 -7.47 15.17 4.94
N GLU A 30 -7.87 14.37 3.95
CA GLU A 30 -7.47 14.62 2.54
C GLU A 30 -8.58 15.23 1.66
N LEU A 31 -9.86 15.06 2.05
CA LEU A 31 -11.01 15.54 1.28
C LEU A 31 -11.46 16.99 1.63
N GLY A 32 -10.97 17.57 2.73
CA GLY A 32 -11.39 18.89 3.20
C GLY A 32 -10.91 20.06 2.33
N LYS A 33 -9.83 19.87 1.55
CA LYS A 33 -9.20 20.93 0.73
C LYS A 33 -9.98 21.23 -0.55
N ASP A 34 -10.47 20.20 -1.24
CA ASP A 34 -11.24 20.35 -2.49
C ASP A 34 -12.65 20.87 -2.21
N ASP A 35 -13.26 20.41 -1.11
CA ASP A 35 -14.54 20.93 -0.62
C ASP A 35 -14.41 22.39 -0.14
N PHE A 36 -13.26 22.74 0.48
CA PHE A 36 -12.93 24.12 0.85
C PHE A 36 -12.74 25.05 -0.36
N LEU A 37 -11.99 24.62 -1.38
CA LEU A 37 -11.79 25.40 -2.60
C LEU A 37 -13.11 25.57 -3.37
N ASN A 38 -13.96 24.55 -3.40
CA ASN A 38 -15.30 24.63 -3.98
C ASN A 38 -16.22 25.56 -3.17
N LEU A 39 -16.14 25.58 -1.83
CA LEU A 39 -16.86 26.54 -1.00
C LEU A 39 -16.36 27.97 -1.20
N LEU A 40 -15.05 28.18 -1.36
CA LEU A 40 -14.46 29.50 -1.62
C LEU A 40 -14.88 30.08 -2.98
N VAL A 41 -14.88 29.25 -4.02
CA VAL A 41 -15.35 29.62 -5.37
C VAL A 41 -16.86 29.86 -5.39
N THR A 42 -17.63 29.06 -4.64
CA THR A 42 -19.08 29.22 -4.53
C THR A 42 -19.44 30.51 -3.79
N SER A 43 -18.72 30.85 -2.73
CA SER A 43 -18.88 32.10 -1.97
C SER A 43 -18.59 33.31 -2.86
N LEU A 44 -17.49 33.31 -3.64
CA LEU A 44 -17.20 34.39 -4.60
C LEU A 44 -18.26 34.57 -5.70
N ARG A 45 -19.01 33.52 -6.04
CA ARG A 45 -20.08 33.56 -7.06
C ARG A 45 -21.42 34.07 -6.54
N TYR A 46 -21.69 34.00 -5.22
CA TYR A 46 -23.02 34.23 -4.64
C TYR A 46 -23.07 35.26 -3.49
N GLN A 47 -22.00 36.00 -3.21
CA GLN A 47 -22.02 37.00 -2.13
C GLN A 47 -22.89 38.23 -2.48
N ASP A 48 -23.88 38.49 -1.63
CA ASP A 48 -24.56 39.79 -1.49
C ASP A 48 -23.58 40.79 -0.82
N PRO A 49 -23.30 41.95 -1.41
CA PRO A 49 -22.28 42.91 -0.95
C PRO A 49 -22.46 43.49 0.46
N LEU A 50 -23.57 43.19 1.16
CA LEU A 50 -23.92 43.84 2.42
C LEU A 50 -23.52 43.09 3.71
N ASN A 51 -23.02 41.83 3.67
CA ASN A 51 -22.48 41.15 4.88
C ASN A 51 -21.37 40.11 4.60
N PRO A 52 -20.13 40.55 4.29
CA PRO A 52 -19.03 39.66 3.88
C PRO A 52 -18.09 39.22 5.03
N THR A 53 -18.44 39.40 6.30
CA THR A 53 -17.48 39.26 7.43
C THR A 53 -17.45 37.87 8.08
N ASP A 54 -18.60 37.20 8.25
CA ASP A 54 -18.67 35.92 8.99
C ASP A 54 -18.01 34.76 8.22
N ASP A 55 -18.25 34.69 6.91
CA ASP A 55 -17.68 33.64 6.05
C ASP A 55 -16.15 33.76 5.92
N LYS A 56 -15.61 34.99 5.94
CA LYS A 56 -14.17 35.23 5.83
C LYS A 56 -13.42 34.81 7.09
N GLU A 57 -14.02 35.00 8.26
CA GLU A 57 -13.40 34.62 9.53
C GLU A 57 -13.36 33.09 9.68
N PHE A 58 -14.42 32.39 9.29
CA PHE A 58 -14.44 30.92 9.24
C PHE A 58 -13.44 30.34 8.21
N ILE A 59 -13.39 30.91 7.00
CA ILE A 59 -12.42 30.52 5.96
C ILE A 59 -10.98 30.74 6.42
N ALA A 60 -10.71 31.86 7.11
CA ALA A 60 -9.38 32.16 7.65
C ALA A 60 -8.99 31.16 8.75
N GLN A 61 -9.92 30.79 9.63
CA GLN A 61 -9.66 29.77 10.66
C GLN A 61 -9.41 28.39 10.04
N MET A 62 -10.20 27.98 9.05
CA MET A 62 -9.96 26.71 8.34
C MET A 62 -8.62 26.70 7.61
N ALA A 63 -8.25 27.79 6.90
CA ALA A 63 -6.95 27.91 6.27
C ALA A 63 -5.80 27.82 7.30
N GLN A 64 -5.98 28.37 8.50
CA GLN A 64 -5.02 28.27 9.60
C GLN A 64 -4.87 26.82 10.08
N PHE A 65 -5.98 26.07 10.22
CA PHE A 65 -5.93 24.65 10.58
C PHE A 65 -5.27 23.80 9.49
N SER A 66 -5.62 24.00 8.23
CA SER A 66 -4.97 23.28 7.11
C SER A 66 -3.48 23.60 7.00
N ALA A 67 -3.05 24.83 7.31
CA ALA A 67 -1.64 25.18 7.35
C ALA A 67 -0.90 24.49 8.51
N LEU A 68 -1.53 24.40 9.69
CA LEU A 68 -0.99 23.65 10.83
C LEU A 68 -0.87 22.15 10.52
N GLU A 69 -1.89 21.57 9.92
CA GLU A 69 -1.89 20.17 9.49
C GLU A 69 -0.79 19.89 8.45
N GLN A 70 -0.63 20.76 7.45
CA GLN A 70 0.48 20.66 6.49
C GLN A 70 1.84 20.76 7.18
N MET A 71 2.00 21.65 8.16
CA MET A 71 3.25 21.73 8.93
C MET A 71 3.49 20.47 9.76
N GLN A 72 2.44 19.86 10.34
CA GLN A 72 2.55 18.58 11.02
C GLN A 72 2.97 17.47 10.05
N ASN A 73 2.33 17.36 8.88
CA ASN A 73 2.67 16.40 7.85
C ASN A 73 4.12 16.56 7.35
N LEU A 74 4.58 17.81 7.19
CA LEU A 74 5.97 18.10 6.85
C LEU A 74 6.93 17.67 7.96
N ASN A 75 6.61 17.94 9.23
CA ASN A 75 7.42 17.50 10.36
C ASN A 75 7.49 15.96 10.45
N THR A 76 6.36 15.28 10.26
CA THR A 76 6.30 13.81 10.18
C THR A 76 7.17 13.30 9.03
N SER A 77 7.09 13.89 7.85
CA SER A 77 7.91 13.50 6.68
C SER A 77 9.42 13.74 6.91
N PHE A 78 9.77 14.85 7.56
CA PHE A 78 11.15 15.16 7.92
C PHE A 78 11.70 14.18 8.96
N THR A 79 10.90 13.88 9.99
CA THR A 79 11.25 12.89 11.02
C THR A 79 11.40 11.49 10.42
N ALA A 80 10.54 11.12 9.47
CA ALA A 80 10.68 9.89 8.69
C ALA A 80 12.05 9.83 7.99
N THR A 81 12.40 10.90 7.27
CA THR A 81 13.67 11.01 6.56
C THR A 81 14.87 10.87 7.50
N LYS A 82 14.83 11.56 8.66
CA LYS A 82 15.84 11.41 9.71
C LYS A 82 15.92 9.97 10.21
N ALA A 83 14.78 9.37 10.58
CA ALA A 83 14.70 8.00 11.06
C ALA A 83 15.36 7.02 10.08
N TYR A 84 15.02 7.15 8.80
CA TYR A 84 15.56 6.27 7.78
C TYR A 84 17.05 6.49 7.49
N SER A 85 17.55 7.72 7.59
CA SER A 85 18.99 7.99 7.46
C SER A 85 19.83 7.33 8.56
N LEU A 86 19.19 6.97 9.68
CA LEU A 86 19.84 6.30 10.80
C LEU A 86 19.93 4.78 10.60
N LEU A 87 19.15 4.20 9.67
CA LEU A 87 19.22 2.76 9.38
C LEU A 87 20.65 2.34 9.04
N GLY A 88 21.21 1.44 9.84
CA GLY A 88 22.58 0.96 9.68
C GLY A 88 23.67 1.85 10.25
N LYS A 89 23.32 2.99 10.84
CA LYS A 89 24.24 3.80 11.65
C LYS A 89 24.23 3.31 13.08
N SER A 90 25.30 3.58 13.81
CA SER A 90 25.33 3.38 15.25
C SER A 90 24.82 4.64 15.93
N ILE A 91 23.93 4.48 16.90
CA ILE A 91 23.36 5.58 17.67
C ILE A 91 23.62 5.43 19.15
N VAL A 92 23.54 6.53 19.89
CA VAL A 92 23.40 6.56 21.35
C VAL A 92 22.17 7.40 21.70
N ALA A 93 21.34 6.88 22.60
CA ALA A 93 20.12 7.54 23.08
C ALA A 93 19.89 7.23 24.56
N TYR A 94 19.20 8.13 25.26
CA TYR A 94 18.72 7.89 26.62
C TYR A 94 17.22 7.66 26.60
N VAL A 95 16.80 6.40 26.78
CA VAL A 95 15.38 6.04 26.78
C VAL A 95 14.89 5.96 28.21
N LYS A 96 13.85 6.73 28.51
CA LYS A 96 13.13 6.67 29.77
C LYS A 96 12.06 5.59 29.70
N ASP A 97 12.12 4.60 30.59
CA ASP A 97 11.03 3.64 30.76
C ASP A 97 9.84 4.34 31.43
N HIS A 98 8.68 4.31 30.77
CA HIS A 98 7.47 4.98 31.26
C HIS A 98 6.84 4.28 32.47
N SER A 99 7.15 3.01 32.70
CA SER A 99 6.62 2.20 33.80
C SER A 99 7.49 2.30 35.05
N THR A 100 8.82 2.28 34.88
CA THR A 100 9.76 2.33 36.00
C THR A 100 10.33 3.72 36.27
N GLY A 101 10.25 4.63 35.28
CA GLY A 101 10.87 5.95 35.33
C GLY A 101 12.39 5.94 35.13
N GLU A 102 12.99 4.77 34.94
CA GLU A 102 14.42 4.57 34.79
C GLU A 102 14.89 5.09 33.43
N VAL A 103 16.01 5.82 33.43
CA VAL A 103 16.67 6.26 32.19
C VAL A 103 17.77 5.28 31.87
N THR A 104 17.66 4.65 30.70
CA THR A 104 18.64 3.67 30.23
C THR A 104 19.33 4.18 28.98
N GLU A 105 20.66 4.03 28.95
CA GLU A 105 21.43 4.26 27.73
C GLU A 105 21.20 3.10 26.76
N VAL A 106 20.81 3.44 25.54
CA VAL A 106 20.67 2.49 24.43
C VAL A 106 21.67 2.90 23.36
N ALA A 107 22.64 2.03 23.11
CA ALA A 107 23.68 2.24 22.12
C ALA A 107 23.78 1.04 21.16
N GLY A 108 24.04 1.30 19.89
CA GLY A 108 24.31 0.26 18.89
C GLY A 108 23.77 0.58 17.51
N ASP A 109 23.95 -0.38 16.60
CA ASP A 109 23.50 -0.26 15.22
C ASP A 109 21.98 -0.29 15.11
N VAL A 110 21.42 0.63 14.33
CA VAL A 110 19.99 0.66 14.00
C VAL A 110 19.67 -0.42 12.99
N THR A 111 18.72 -1.28 13.35
CA THR A 111 18.33 -2.47 12.57
C THR A 111 17.03 -2.28 11.78
N SER A 112 16.10 -1.47 12.28
CA SER A 112 14.86 -1.13 11.57
C SER A 112 14.34 0.24 12.00
N VAL A 113 13.39 0.76 11.22
CA VAL A 113 12.61 1.97 11.53
C VAL A 113 11.15 1.59 11.54
N THR A 114 10.42 2.03 12.55
CA THR A 114 8.98 1.80 12.72
C THR A 114 8.25 3.11 12.95
N TYR A 115 6.99 3.15 12.58
CA TYR A 115 6.08 4.26 12.80
C TYR A 115 4.93 3.79 13.67
N SER A 116 4.75 4.40 14.84
CA SER A 116 3.71 4.03 15.79
C SER A 116 3.24 5.27 16.55
N GLY A 117 1.94 5.40 16.80
CA GLY A 117 1.38 6.49 17.60
C GLY A 117 1.75 7.90 17.11
N GLY A 118 1.93 8.09 15.79
CA GLY A 118 2.31 9.39 15.21
C GLY A 118 3.81 9.70 15.20
N LYS A 119 4.65 8.82 15.76
CA LYS A 119 6.08 9.02 15.93
C LYS A 119 6.91 7.95 15.24
N TYR A 120 8.11 8.31 14.83
CA TYR A 120 9.10 7.38 14.31
C TYR A 120 10.04 6.90 15.40
N TYR A 121 10.32 5.61 15.37
CA TYR A 121 11.25 4.93 16.25
C TYR A 121 12.28 4.18 15.42
N VAL A 122 13.51 4.13 15.94
CA VAL A 122 14.55 3.23 15.45
C VAL A 122 14.64 2.03 16.39
N VAL A 123 14.90 0.84 15.84
CA VAL A 123 15.10 -0.37 16.66
C VAL A 123 16.58 -0.65 16.81
N VAL A 124 17.05 -0.62 18.05
CA VAL A 124 18.44 -0.90 18.42
C VAL A 124 18.45 -2.01 19.47
N ARG A 125 19.14 -3.11 19.19
CA ARG A 125 19.18 -4.30 20.06
C ARG A 125 17.77 -4.80 20.47
N GLY A 126 16.80 -4.68 19.57
CA GLY A 126 15.40 -5.08 19.81
C GLY A 126 14.58 -4.10 20.64
N ARG A 127 15.11 -2.92 20.98
CA ARG A 127 14.38 -1.87 21.72
C ARG A 127 14.04 -0.72 20.78
N GLU A 128 12.78 -0.27 20.83
CA GLU A 128 12.33 0.94 20.13
C GLU A 128 12.85 2.19 20.83
N VAL A 129 13.48 3.07 20.07
CA VAL A 129 14.07 4.33 20.52
C VAL A 129 13.44 5.46 19.70
N PRO A 130 12.80 6.46 20.33
CA PRO A 130 12.29 7.62 19.61
C PRO A 130 13.42 8.35 18.87
N VAL A 131 13.18 8.74 17.62
CA VAL A 131 14.18 9.46 16.80
C VAL A 131 14.58 10.82 17.40
N GLU A 132 13.73 11.37 18.26
CA GLU A 132 13.92 12.60 19.02
C GLU A 132 14.94 12.44 20.17
N ASP A 133 15.06 11.23 20.73
CA ASP A 133 15.90 10.95 21.91
C ASP A 133 17.35 10.58 21.55
N ILE A 134 17.66 10.53 20.26
CA ILE A 134 18.99 10.18 19.74
C ILE A 134 19.91 11.38 19.86
N ILE A 135 21.01 11.20 20.58
CA ILE A 135 21.98 12.26 20.90
C ILE A 135 23.29 12.13 20.12
N GLU A 136 23.65 10.92 19.69
CA GLU A 136 24.86 10.67 18.91
C GLU A 136 24.55 9.73 17.75
N VAL A 137 25.19 9.99 16.60
CA VAL A 137 25.11 9.17 15.40
C VAL A 137 26.51 9.02 14.83
N THR A 138 26.96 7.78 14.68
CA THR A 138 28.24 7.43 14.06
C THR A 138 28.02 6.39 12.95
N GLU A 139 29.03 6.16 12.12
CA GLU A 139 28.92 5.09 11.12
C GLU A 139 28.88 3.74 11.83
N GLY A 140 27.93 2.90 11.43
CA GLY A 140 27.75 1.57 12.01
C GLY A 140 28.83 0.59 11.59
N THR A 141 28.95 -0.51 12.34
CA THR A 141 29.97 -1.54 12.12
C THR A 141 29.85 -2.22 10.74
N TYR A 142 28.65 -2.15 10.14
CA TYR A 142 28.28 -2.81 8.88
C TYR A 142 27.91 -1.81 7.77
N SER A 143 28.65 -0.71 7.64
CA SER A 143 28.37 0.39 6.71
C SER A 143 28.50 0.06 5.21
N SER A 144 28.87 -1.18 4.84
CA SER A 144 29.34 -1.48 3.47
C SER A 144 28.42 -2.33 2.59
N TRP A 145 27.34 -2.95 3.07
CA TRP A 145 26.65 -3.98 2.26
C TRP A 145 25.35 -3.56 1.57
N SER A 146 24.67 -2.51 2.00
CA SER A 146 23.46 -2.02 1.32
C SER A 146 23.01 -0.67 1.86
N ASN A 147 22.72 0.27 0.95
CA ASN A 147 22.13 1.56 1.33
C ASN A 147 20.61 1.40 1.50
N LEU A 148 20.19 0.86 2.65
CA LEU A 148 18.77 0.68 2.97
C LEU A 148 17.96 1.98 2.83
N ALA A 149 18.61 3.14 3.02
CA ALA A 149 17.98 4.44 2.88
C ALA A 149 17.44 4.70 1.45
N GLN A 150 17.99 4.04 0.42
CA GLN A 150 17.49 4.18 -0.96
C GLN A 150 16.09 3.58 -1.15
N PHE A 151 15.68 2.65 -0.27
CA PHE A 151 14.41 1.94 -0.36
C PHE A 151 13.31 2.61 0.48
N THR A 152 13.60 3.72 1.15
CA THR A 152 12.69 4.39 2.09
C THR A 152 11.42 4.91 1.43
N GLY A 153 11.52 5.29 0.15
CA GLY A 153 10.37 5.67 -0.67
C GLY A 153 9.39 4.52 -0.95
N LEU A 154 9.73 3.27 -0.59
CA LEU A 154 8.81 2.15 -0.68
C LEU A 154 7.79 2.14 0.46
N ILE A 155 8.09 2.75 1.60
CA ILE A 155 7.22 2.67 2.79
C ILE A 155 5.88 3.34 2.50
N GLY A 156 4.80 2.66 2.87
CA GLY A 156 3.42 3.02 2.53
C GLY A 156 2.98 2.61 1.12
N SER A 157 3.90 2.18 0.24
CA SER A 157 3.56 1.72 -1.12
C SER A 157 3.06 0.28 -1.10
N LEU A 158 2.07 0.01 -1.96
CA LEU A 158 1.66 -1.36 -2.31
C LEU A 158 2.69 -1.92 -3.30
N VAL A 159 3.26 -3.07 -2.97
CA VAL A 159 4.33 -3.71 -3.76
C VAL A 159 4.02 -5.16 -4.05
N ASN A 160 4.70 -5.73 -5.04
CA ASN A 160 4.86 -7.17 -5.19
C ASN A 160 6.26 -7.56 -4.70
N GLY A 161 6.41 -8.77 -4.19
CA GLY A 161 7.72 -9.37 -3.93
C GLY A 161 7.66 -10.88 -3.91
N ILE A 162 8.76 -11.52 -3.54
CA ILE A 162 8.86 -12.98 -3.53
C ILE A 162 9.38 -13.43 -2.16
N VAL A 163 8.62 -14.31 -1.51
CA VAL A 163 9.14 -15.09 -0.39
C VAL A 163 9.62 -16.43 -0.91
N TYR A 164 10.69 -16.95 -0.33
CA TYR A 164 11.29 -18.20 -0.80
C TYR A 164 11.75 -19.09 0.34
N ASN A 165 11.78 -20.39 0.09
CA ASN A 165 12.36 -21.37 1.00
C ASN A 165 13.84 -21.58 0.63
N PRO A 166 14.79 -21.26 1.51
CA PRO A 166 16.21 -21.37 1.21
C PRO A 166 16.70 -22.82 1.07
N LEU A 167 15.92 -23.81 1.51
CA LEU A 167 16.33 -25.22 1.50
C LEU A 167 16.07 -25.92 0.16
N ASP A 168 14.95 -25.61 -0.48
CA ASP A 168 14.52 -26.26 -1.73
C ASP A 168 14.35 -25.28 -2.91
N GLY A 169 14.43 -23.97 -2.66
CA GLY A 169 14.31 -22.95 -3.71
C GLY A 169 12.88 -22.67 -4.14
N ASP A 170 11.86 -23.17 -3.42
CA ASP A 170 10.47 -22.80 -3.68
C ASP A 170 10.27 -21.30 -3.49
N MET A 171 9.51 -20.68 -4.38
CA MET A 171 9.27 -19.24 -4.43
C MET A 171 7.78 -18.98 -4.62
N ILE A 172 7.22 -18.10 -3.80
CA ILE A 172 5.82 -17.65 -3.88
C ILE A 172 5.81 -16.13 -4.01
N LYS A 173 5.09 -15.64 -5.02
CA LYS A 173 4.87 -14.21 -5.20
C LYS A 173 3.83 -13.73 -4.19
N VAL A 174 4.15 -12.65 -3.50
CA VAL A 174 3.29 -12.00 -2.51
C VAL A 174 3.07 -10.54 -2.88
N SER A 175 1.98 -9.95 -2.37
CA SER A 175 1.72 -8.53 -2.48
C SER A 175 1.20 -8.00 -1.16
N GLY A 176 1.61 -6.79 -0.81
CA GLY A 176 1.25 -6.13 0.45
C GLY A 176 1.78 -4.70 0.50
N THR A 177 1.39 -3.97 1.52
CA THR A 177 1.84 -2.60 1.75
C THR A 177 3.09 -2.61 2.60
N VAL A 178 4.14 -1.89 2.19
CA VAL A 178 5.38 -1.81 2.96
C VAL A 178 5.13 -1.02 4.24
N ARG A 179 5.19 -1.70 5.39
CA ARG A 179 5.12 -1.06 6.72
C ARG A 179 6.46 -0.45 7.10
N SER A 180 7.52 -1.21 6.93
CA SER A 180 8.86 -0.82 7.37
C SER A 180 9.94 -1.52 6.54
N LEU A 181 11.17 -1.05 6.73
CA LEU A 181 12.38 -1.66 6.22
C LEU A 181 13.17 -2.22 7.38
N GLN A 182 13.69 -3.43 7.21
CA GLN A 182 14.44 -4.14 8.24
C GLN A 182 15.71 -4.73 7.65
N ARG A 183 16.82 -4.51 8.35
CA ARG A 183 18.08 -5.18 8.05
C ARG A 183 18.05 -6.62 8.52
N GLY A 184 18.38 -7.54 7.63
CA GLY A 184 18.66 -8.92 7.98
C GLY A 184 20.16 -9.19 8.12
N ILE A 185 20.50 -10.42 8.49
CA ILE A 185 21.89 -10.86 8.62
C ILE A 185 22.53 -11.10 7.25
N TYR A 186 21.74 -11.57 6.28
CA TYR A 186 22.20 -11.96 4.95
C TYR A 186 21.65 -11.07 3.82
N GLU A 187 20.45 -10.53 4.01
CA GLU A 187 19.76 -9.66 3.05
C GLU A 187 18.87 -8.67 3.81
N ASP A 188 18.49 -7.58 3.16
CA ASP A 188 17.55 -6.61 3.71
C ASP A 188 16.12 -6.93 3.27
N TYR A 189 15.15 -6.63 4.13
CA TYR A 189 13.75 -6.95 3.93
C TYR A 189 12.87 -5.70 3.93
N ALA A 190 11.89 -5.67 3.02
CA ALA A 190 10.65 -4.94 3.23
C ALA A 190 9.73 -5.78 4.11
N VAL A 191 9.19 -5.17 5.15
CA VAL A 191 8.20 -5.79 6.03
C VAL A 191 6.82 -5.38 5.53
N LEU A 192 6.04 -6.34 5.05
CA LEU A 192 4.76 -6.10 4.39
C LEU A 192 3.56 -6.41 5.28
N ASP A 193 2.53 -5.60 5.16
CA ASP A 193 1.20 -5.82 5.72
C ASP A 193 0.18 -6.16 4.64
N GLY A 194 -0.94 -6.77 5.05
CA GLY A 194 -2.05 -7.06 4.16
C GLY A 194 -1.76 -8.18 3.15
N VAL A 195 -0.82 -9.06 3.45
CA VAL A 195 -0.38 -10.11 2.53
C VAL A 195 -1.37 -11.27 2.53
N SER A 196 -2.12 -11.42 1.44
CA SER A 196 -3.12 -12.51 1.30
C SER A 196 -2.44 -13.81 0.87
N VAL A 197 -2.66 -14.89 1.62
CA VAL A 197 -2.03 -16.20 1.39
C VAL A 197 -2.99 -17.35 1.70
N GLU A 198 -2.61 -18.55 1.25
CA GLU A 198 -3.17 -19.80 1.74
C GLU A 198 -2.17 -20.50 2.67
N ILE A 199 -2.64 -20.93 3.84
CA ILE A 199 -1.83 -21.59 4.86
C ILE A 199 -1.92 -23.11 4.65
N ALA A 200 -0.76 -23.74 4.49
CA ALA A 200 -0.64 -25.18 4.37
C ALA A 200 -0.56 -25.90 5.72
N GLY A 201 -0.17 -25.19 6.78
CA GLY A 201 0.00 -25.72 8.13
C GLY A 201 1.04 -24.94 8.93
N LEU A 202 1.34 -25.43 10.13
CA LEU A 202 2.36 -24.85 11.01
C LEU A 202 3.77 -25.27 10.58
N ASN A 203 4.74 -24.38 10.75
CA ASN A 203 6.16 -24.68 10.59
C ASN A 203 6.80 -24.94 11.96
N THR A 204 6.59 -26.15 12.49
CA THR A 204 7.07 -26.54 13.83
C THR A 204 8.02 -27.72 13.75
N ALA A 205 8.93 -27.83 14.74
CA ALA A 205 9.87 -28.95 14.86
C ALA A 205 9.16 -30.32 14.89
N ILE A 206 7.99 -30.38 15.53
CA ILE A 206 7.11 -31.54 15.51
C ILE A 206 6.02 -31.28 14.46
N LYS A 207 6.03 -32.08 13.39
CA LYS A 207 4.98 -32.02 12.36
C LYS A 207 3.69 -32.61 12.92
N THR A 208 2.59 -31.92 12.71
CA THR A 208 1.25 -32.39 13.07
C THR A 208 0.36 -32.44 11.84
N THR A 209 -0.50 -33.46 11.78
CA THR A 209 -1.57 -33.59 10.77
C THR A 209 -2.95 -33.34 11.39
N ASP A 210 -3.00 -32.99 12.68
CA ASP A 210 -4.24 -32.70 13.39
C ASP A 210 -4.76 -31.32 12.99
N VAL A 211 -5.87 -31.33 12.24
CA VAL A 211 -6.51 -30.14 11.70
C VAL A 211 -7.06 -29.23 12.80
N GLU A 212 -7.62 -29.79 13.88
CA GLU A 212 -8.17 -29.00 14.98
C GLU A 212 -7.07 -28.34 15.80
N TYR A 213 -5.95 -29.05 16.02
CA TYR A 213 -4.79 -28.45 16.65
C TYR A 213 -4.24 -27.27 15.84
N VAL A 214 -4.07 -27.44 14.52
CA VAL A 214 -3.60 -26.37 13.63
C VAL A 214 -4.55 -25.18 13.66
N ARG A 215 -5.87 -25.44 13.54
CA ARG A 215 -6.91 -24.41 13.61
C ARG A 215 -6.84 -23.63 14.91
N ASN A 216 -6.85 -24.31 16.05
CA ASN A 216 -6.81 -23.66 17.36
C ASN A 216 -5.54 -22.83 17.54
N ARG A 217 -4.37 -23.34 17.13
CA ARG A 217 -3.13 -22.56 17.25
C ARG A 217 -3.14 -21.29 16.41
N LEU A 218 -3.70 -21.35 15.19
CA LEU A 218 -3.85 -20.20 14.31
C LEU A 218 -4.80 -19.15 14.90
N ILE A 219 -5.95 -19.60 15.43
CA ILE A 219 -6.93 -18.72 16.09
C ILE A 219 -6.29 -18.03 17.30
N THR A 220 -5.64 -18.78 18.18
CA THR A 220 -4.97 -18.21 19.36
C THR A 220 -3.89 -17.21 18.99
N ALA A 221 -3.07 -17.50 17.96
CA ALA A 221 -2.05 -16.56 17.50
C ALA A 221 -2.67 -15.25 16.96
N HIS A 222 -3.77 -15.37 16.21
CA HIS A 222 -4.51 -14.22 15.70
C HIS A 222 -5.09 -13.37 16.83
N GLU A 223 -5.80 -13.99 17.78
CA GLU A 223 -6.43 -13.29 18.91
C GLU A 223 -5.42 -12.58 19.82
N ASN A 224 -4.25 -13.19 20.03
CA ASN A 224 -3.19 -12.63 20.86
C ASN A 224 -2.27 -11.64 20.11
N GLY A 225 -2.39 -11.53 18.78
CA GLY A 225 -1.49 -10.72 17.96
C GLY A 225 -0.04 -11.23 17.96
N GLU A 226 0.15 -12.54 18.15
CA GLU A 226 1.46 -13.18 18.25
C GLU A 226 2.06 -13.46 16.87
N TYR A 227 3.39 -13.50 16.80
CA TYR A 227 4.07 -14.10 15.66
C TYR A 227 3.86 -15.61 15.64
N ILE A 228 3.73 -16.14 14.43
CA ILE A 228 3.58 -17.57 14.21
C ILE A 228 4.40 -18.02 13.00
N ASP A 229 5.06 -19.16 13.15
CA ASP A 229 5.77 -19.85 12.08
C ASP A 229 4.81 -20.76 11.33
N ILE A 230 4.57 -20.45 10.06
CA ILE A 230 3.63 -21.15 9.19
C ILE A 230 4.26 -21.50 7.86
N VAL A 231 3.66 -22.45 7.15
CA VAL A 231 3.99 -22.75 5.76
C VAL A 231 2.87 -22.22 4.89
N ILE A 232 3.16 -21.25 4.04
CA ILE A 232 2.21 -20.79 3.02
C ILE A 232 2.30 -21.66 1.76
N ARG A 233 1.25 -21.66 0.95
CA ARG A 233 1.16 -22.41 -0.29
C ARG A 233 0.61 -21.56 -1.40
N ASP A 234 1.12 -21.78 -2.60
CA ASP A 234 0.49 -21.33 -3.83
C ASP A 234 -0.28 -22.51 -4.44
N SER A 235 -1.61 -22.44 -4.44
CA SER A 235 -2.46 -23.51 -4.96
C SER A 235 -2.35 -23.71 -6.48
N SER A 236 -1.81 -22.73 -7.22
CA SER A 236 -1.60 -22.87 -8.66
C SER A 236 -0.34 -23.67 -9.00
N THR A 237 0.71 -23.55 -8.19
CA THR A 237 2.01 -24.19 -8.42
C THR A 237 2.31 -25.35 -7.48
N GLY A 238 1.57 -25.47 -6.36
CA GLY A 238 1.81 -26.46 -5.31
C GLY A 238 3.01 -26.15 -4.40
N LYS A 239 3.73 -25.05 -4.67
CA LYS A 239 4.93 -24.63 -3.93
C LYS A 239 4.61 -24.28 -2.49
N ARG A 240 5.59 -24.47 -1.61
CA ARG A 240 5.43 -24.27 -0.16
C ARG A 240 6.60 -23.47 0.41
N VAL A 241 6.29 -22.36 1.07
CA VAL A 241 7.33 -21.47 1.64
C VAL A 241 7.06 -21.25 3.12
N PRO A 242 8.04 -21.50 4.01
CA PRO A 242 7.92 -21.14 5.42
C PRO A 242 8.01 -19.62 5.58
N VAL A 243 7.14 -19.06 6.41
CA VAL A 243 7.15 -17.63 6.76
C VAL A 243 6.82 -17.47 8.24
N THR A 244 7.38 -16.44 8.86
CA THR A 244 7.03 -15.98 10.20
C THR A 244 6.30 -14.65 10.07
N ALA A 245 5.09 -14.54 10.62
CA ALA A 245 4.25 -13.36 10.46
C ALA A 245 3.21 -13.26 11.58
N LYS A 246 2.49 -12.15 11.65
CA LYS A 246 1.26 -12.03 12.44
C LYS A 246 0.03 -12.24 11.56
N ILE A 247 -1.01 -12.81 12.14
CA ILE A 247 -2.26 -13.06 11.42
C ILE A 247 -3.21 -11.87 11.61
N ALA A 248 -3.57 -11.21 10.52
CA ALA A 248 -4.52 -10.09 10.51
C ALA A 248 -5.98 -10.57 10.37
N SER A 249 -6.20 -11.60 9.56
CA SER A 249 -7.51 -12.27 9.45
C SER A 249 -7.35 -13.73 9.01
N LEU A 250 -8.34 -14.55 9.34
CA LEU A 250 -8.41 -15.98 9.00
C LEU A 250 -9.78 -16.33 8.44
N GLU A 251 -9.78 -17.16 7.40
CA GLU A 251 -10.96 -17.80 6.85
C GLU A 251 -10.66 -19.29 6.67
N PHE A 252 -11.57 -20.13 7.17
CA PHE A 252 -11.51 -21.58 6.99
C PHE A 252 -12.56 -21.97 5.97
N ASP A 253 -12.16 -22.71 4.94
CA ASP A 253 -13.11 -23.28 4.00
C ASP A 253 -13.68 -24.63 4.50
N ASP A 254 -14.81 -25.04 3.92
CA ASP A 254 -15.50 -26.29 4.27
C ASP A 254 -14.69 -27.55 3.90
N ARG A 255 -13.61 -27.41 3.11
CA ARG A 255 -12.74 -28.48 2.63
C ARG A 255 -11.41 -28.56 3.40
N GLY A 256 -11.24 -27.75 4.45
CA GLY A 256 -10.05 -27.70 5.30
C GLY A 256 -8.91 -26.82 4.78
N GLY A 257 -9.12 -26.06 3.71
CA GLY A 257 -8.22 -24.98 3.29
C GLY A 257 -8.33 -23.77 4.20
N ILE A 258 -7.21 -23.06 4.33
CA ILE A 258 -7.05 -21.95 5.26
C ILE A 258 -6.56 -20.75 4.46
N LYS A 259 -7.36 -19.70 4.39
CA LYS A 259 -6.98 -18.41 3.81
C LYS A 259 -6.68 -17.44 4.93
N ALA A 260 -5.67 -16.62 4.75
CA ALA A 260 -5.27 -15.64 5.75
C ALA A 260 -4.79 -14.35 5.10
N VAL A 261 -4.96 -13.25 5.82
CA VAL A 261 -4.21 -12.01 5.58
C VAL A 261 -3.15 -11.91 6.66
N LEU A 262 -1.90 -11.75 6.25
CA LEU A 262 -0.75 -11.66 7.14
C LEU A 262 -0.24 -10.22 7.23
N ASN A 263 0.23 -9.87 8.43
CA ASN A 263 0.97 -8.65 8.71
C ASN A 263 2.41 -8.98 9.08
N GLU A 264 3.29 -8.01 8.85
CA GLU A 264 4.71 -8.10 9.16
C GLU A 264 5.43 -9.27 8.47
N VAL A 265 5.12 -9.53 7.20
CA VAL A 265 5.81 -10.55 6.38
C VAL A 265 7.12 -9.98 5.84
N HIS A 266 8.25 -10.64 6.12
CA HIS A 266 9.55 -10.26 5.58
C HIS A 266 9.70 -10.68 4.12
N VAL A 267 9.97 -9.70 3.25
CA VAL A 267 10.14 -9.91 1.81
C VAL A 267 11.46 -9.27 1.37
N PRO A 268 12.38 -10.04 0.76
CA PRO A 268 13.67 -9.53 0.27
C PRO A 268 13.52 -8.29 -0.58
N LEU A 269 14.31 -7.25 -0.29
CA LEU A 269 14.24 -5.98 -1.04
C LEU A 269 14.57 -6.13 -2.51
N ASP A 270 15.53 -7.00 -2.84
CA ASP A 270 15.91 -7.28 -4.22
C ASP A 270 14.79 -7.95 -5.04
N SER A 271 13.78 -8.51 -4.36
CA SER A 271 12.61 -9.11 -5.02
C SER A 271 11.47 -8.11 -5.28
N ILE A 272 11.56 -6.88 -4.74
CA ILE A 272 10.46 -5.93 -4.78
C ILE A 272 10.25 -5.39 -6.20
N THR A 273 9.00 -5.45 -6.65
CA THR A 273 8.57 -5.01 -7.98
C THR A 273 7.19 -4.37 -7.93
N ASN A 274 6.76 -3.75 -9.05
CA ASN A 274 5.41 -3.20 -9.24
C ASN A 274 4.96 -2.27 -8.10
N ILE A 275 5.77 -1.25 -7.84
CA ILE A 275 5.57 -0.28 -6.75
C ILE A 275 4.42 0.65 -7.14
N ARG A 276 3.36 0.62 -6.36
CA ARG A 276 2.26 1.58 -6.42
C ARG A 276 2.28 2.39 -5.15
N LYS A 277 2.67 3.67 -5.26
CA LYS A 277 2.60 4.59 -4.14
C LYS A 277 1.15 4.65 -3.63
N PRO A 278 0.93 4.85 -2.32
CA PRO A 278 -0.40 5.16 -1.83
C PRO A 278 -0.88 6.34 -2.64
N SER A 279 -2.11 6.28 -3.17
CA SER A 279 -2.64 7.35 -4.00
C SER A 279 -2.51 8.66 -3.23
N GLU A 280 -1.60 9.54 -3.67
CA GLU A 280 -1.71 10.95 -3.35
C GLU A 280 -3.10 11.34 -3.83
N GLY A 281 -3.99 11.78 -2.93
CA GLY A 281 -5.38 12.09 -3.25
C GLY A 281 -5.46 13.00 -4.47
N ASN A 282 -5.79 12.43 -5.63
CA ASN A 282 -6.15 13.17 -6.81
C ASN A 282 -7.58 12.79 -7.17
N GLY A 283 -8.49 13.70 -6.84
CA GLY A 283 -9.91 13.57 -7.12
C GLY A 283 -10.22 13.51 -8.61
N GLY A 284 -11.31 12.81 -8.92
CA GLY A 284 -12.27 13.26 -9.92
C GLY A 284 -11.99 12.92 -11.38
N GLY A 285 -12.56 11.80 -11.82
CA GLY A 285 -12.76 11.49 -13.23
C GLY A 285 -13.78 10.39 -13.46
N ASN A 286 -14.90 10.39 -12.72
CA ASN A 286 -15.99 9.44 -12.94
C ASN A 286 -16.81 9.88 -14.17
N GLY A 287 -16.47 9.37 -15.35
CA GLY A 287 -17.27 9.47 -16.56
C GLY A 287 -18.32 8.37 -16.61
N THR A 288 -19.45 8.60 -15.95
CA THR A 288 -20.66 7.78 -16.14
C THR A 288 -21.21 7.98 -17.54
N GLY A 289 -21.35 6.89 -18.30
CA GLY A 289 -22.03 6.91 -19.60
C GLY A 289 -23.54 7.10 -19.47
N ALA A 290 -24.13 7.70 -20.50
CA ALA A 290 -25.51 7.46 -20.93
C ALA A 290 -25.66 7.80 -22.44
N PRO A 291 -26.62 7.20 -23.16
CA PRO A 291 -26.51 6.86 -24.58
C PRO A 291 -27.35 7.72 -25.54
N GLY A 292 -27.04 7.65 -26.84
CA GLY A 292 -28.00 7.82 -27.93
C GLY A 292 -27.88 9.10 -28.77
N GLY A 293 -27.77 8.94 -30.09
CA GLY A 293 -27.92 10.02 -31.07
C GLY A 293 -27.28 9.70 -32.42
N THR A 294 -28.01 8.96 -33.26
CA THR A 294 -27.78 8.86 -34.71
C THR A 294 -27.94 10.23 -35.36
N ASP A 295 -27.02 10.61 -36.26
CA ASP A 295 -27.38 11.50 -37.37
C ASP A 295 -26.48 11.28 -38.59
N ASP A 296 -27.14 11.25 -39.73
CA ASP A 296 -26.69 10.89 -41.06
C ASP A 296 -25.93 12.04 -41.76
N GLY A 297 -24.98 11.70 -42.64
CA GLY A 297 -24.43 12.65 -43.62
C GLY A 297 -23.39 12.02 -44.57
N PRO A 298 -23.41 12.36 -45.88
CA PRO A 298 -23.35 11.38 -46.98
C PRO A 298 -21.95 11.10 -47.56
N PRO A 299 -21.82 10.06 -48.42
CA PRO A 299 -20.55 9.61 -48.97
C PRO A 299 -20.12 10.45 -50.19
N GLN A 300 -18.83 10.81 -50.27
CA GLN A 300 -18.21 11.27 -51.50
C GLN A 300 -17.48 10.13 -52.21
N ALA A 301 -17.85 9.96 -53.47
CA ALA A 301 -17.31 8.99 -54.41
C ALA A 301 -16.25 9.61 -55.34
N GLY A 302 -15.34 8.75 -55.82
CA GLY A 302 -14.55 8.91 -57.05
C GLY A 302 -13.10 9.37 -56.83
N GLY A 303 -12.06 8.76 -57.42
CA GLY A 303 -11.98 7.62 -58.33
C GLY A 303 -10.58 7.50 -58.95
N ASN A 304 -10.23 6.26 -59.30
CA ASN A 304 -9.34 5.76 -60.35
C ASN A 304 -7.82 5.98 -60.35
N GLY A 305 -7.09 4.87 -60.56
CA GLY A 305 -5.97 4.82 -61.50
C GLY A 305 -4.92 3.72 -61.25
N ALA A 306 -5.09 2.55 -61.90
CA ALA A 306 -4.09 1.67 -62.55
C ALA A 306 -2.84 1.17 -61.74
N ASP A 307 -2.19 0.03 -61.98
CA ASP A 307 -2.18 -0.96 -63.06
C ASP A 307 -1.50 -2.26 -62.54
N ALA A 308 -1.61 -3.36 -63.30
CA ALA A 308 -1.11 -4.73 -63.06
C ALA A 308 0.42 -4.83 -62.82
N VAL A 309 1.01 -5.91 -62.29
CA VAL A 309 1.24 -7.28 -62.84
C VAL A 309 2.03 -8.07 -61.77
N ASP A 310 1.74 -9.36 -61.53
CA ASP A 310 2.67 -10.51 -61.71
C ASP A 310 2.10 -11.83 -61.13
N ASP A 311 1.79 -12.75 -62.04
CA ASP A 311 1.58 -14.19 -61.84
C ASP A 311 2.96 -14.83 -61.57
N SER A 312 3.19 -15.97 -60.91
CA SER A 312 2.73 -17.32 -61.25
C SER A 312 3.64 -18.31 -60.50
N GLU A 313 3.06 -19.46 -60.10
CA GLU A 313 3.66 -20.82 -60.09
C GLU A 313 4.86 -21.10 -59.17
N GLY A 314 5.03 -22.27 -58.54
CA GLY A 314 4.37 -23.56 -58.64
C GLY A 314 5.09 -24.57 -57.71
N THR A 315 4.32 -25.59 -57.30
CA THR A 315 4.58 -26.88 -56.61
C THR A 315 5.78 -27.71 -57.14
N PRO A 316 6.15 -28.94 -56.64
CA PRO A 316 5.45 -29.93 -55.77
C PRO A 316 6.33 -30.50 -54.61
N ALA A 317 5.88 -31.23 -53.58
CA ALA A 317 5.05 -32.45 -53.39
C ALA A 317 5.74 -33.81 -53.73
N ASP A 318 5.37 -34.82 -52.92
CA ASP A 318 5.74 -36.26 -52.86
C ASP A 318 6.94 -36.65 -51.95
N GLY A 319 6.87 -37.67 -51.08
CA GLY A 319 5.78 -38.60 -50.74
C GLY A 319 6.28 -39.85 -49.99
N GLN A 320 5.43 -40.37 -49.10
CA GLN A 320 5.18 -41.79 -48.74
C GLN A 320 6.18 -42.57 -47.83
N ASP A 321 5.72 -43.03 -46.65
CA ASP A 321 5.12 -44.37 -46.30
C ASP A 321 6.22 -45.46 -46.16
N GLY A 322 6.32 -46.36 -45.18
CA GLY A 322 5.52 -46.76 -44.01
C GLY A 322 6.23 -47.95 -43.30
N ASP A 323 5.58 -48.47 -42.25
CA ASP A 323 5.65 -49.82 -41.65
C ASP A 323 6.87 -50.33 -40.84
N GLY A 324 6.57 -50.87 -39.64
CA GLY A 324 6.86 -52.28 -39.33
C GLY A 324 7.88 -52.62 -38.21
N ASP A 325 7.34 -53.07 -37.07
CA ASP A 325 7.78 -54.17 -36.16
C ASP A 325 9.22 -54.31 -35.63
N GLY A 326 9.31 -54.62 -34.33
CA GLY A 326 10.19 -55.71 -33.86
C GLY A 326 11.07 -55.47 -32.64
N ASN A 327 10.58 -56.00 -31.49
CA ASN A 327 11.28 -56.49 -30.29
C ASN A 327 11.93 -55.51 -29.31
#